data_AF-A0A940EXB6-F1
#
_entry.id   AF-A0A940EXB6-F1
#
_cell.length_a   1.000
_cell.length_b   1.000
_cell.length_c   1.000
_cell.angle_alpha   90.00
_cell.angle_beta   90.00
_cell.angle_gamma   90.00
#
_symmetry.space_group_name_H-M   'P 1'
#
loop_
_entity.id
_entity.type
_entity.pdbx_description
1 polymer ?
#
loop_
_entity_poly.entity_id
_entity_poly.type
_entity_poly.pdbx_seq_one_letter_code
_entity_poly.pdbx_strand_id
1 'polypeptide(L)' 'MERTMTDRYLEPHQARTRTPTTYEDLLGDAIERAYAAGIHDLAGLVEALNQSGLASPSGQPWTEALYREEIATLGH' A
#
# COMPACT_ATOMS: atom_id res chain seq x y z
N MET A 1 8.80 -11.48 42.18
CA MET A 1 8.25 -10.14 41.87
C MET A 1 8.47 -9.93 40.37
N GLU A 2 7.43 -10.24 39.61
CA GLU A 2 7.47 -10.31 38.15
C GLU A 2 7.61 -8.90 37.55
N ARG A 3 8.50 -8.78 36.56
CA ARG A 3 8.68 -7.54 35.81
C ARG A 3 7.44 -7.39 34.93
N THR A 4 6.60 -6.38 35.22
CA THR A 4 5.59 -5.89 34.29
C THR A 4 6.31 -5.36 33.06
N MET A 5 6.56 -6.25 32.11
CA MET A 5 6.92 -5.91 30.75
C MET A 5 5.72 -5.15 30.21
N THR A 6 5.81 -3.82 30.19
CA THR A 6 4.86 -2.99 29.46
C THR A 6 4.91 -3.47 28.01
N ASP A 7 4.01 -4.38 27.68
CA ASP A 7 3.64 -4.70 26.32
C ASP A 7 3.32 -3.34 25.70
N ARG A 8 4.25 -2.82 24.89
CA ARG A 8 4.02 -1.57 24.20
C ARG A 8 2.84 -1.86 23.31
N TYR A 9 1.68 -1.33 23.67
CA TYR A 9 0.44 -1.43 22.91
C TYR A 9 0.68 -0.75 21.55
N LEU A 10 1.27 -1.50 20.63
CA LEU A 10 1.18 -1.21 19.21
C LEU A 10 -0.18 -1.79 18.85
N GLU A 11 -1.15 -0.91 18.63
CA GLU A 11 -2.37 -1.27 17.91
C GLU A 11 -2.02 -1.13 16.43
N PRO A 12 -1.59 -2.20 15.74
CA PRO A 12 -1.21 -2.08 14.35
C PRO A 12 -2.44 -1.73 13.52
N HIS A 13 -2.50 -0.47 13.06
CA HIS A 13 -3.52 0.00 12.11
C HIS A 13 -3.40 -0.66 10.73
N GLN A 14 -2.24 -1.27 10.46
CA GLN A 14 -1.92 -2.01 9.24
C GLN A 14 -1.22 -3.32 9.65
N ALA A 15 -1.92 -4.18 10.38
CA ALA A 15 -1.46 -5.55 10.65
C ALA A 15 -1.98 -6.49 9.56
N ARG A 16 -1.09 -7.30 9.00
CA ARG A 16 -1.49 -8.36 8.08
C ARG A 16 -2.36 -9.38 8.83
N THR A 17 -3.59 -9.59 8.37
CA THR A 17 -4.51 -10.62 8.90
C THR A 17 -4.52 -11.88 8.04
N ARG A 18 -3.98 -11.80 6.82
CA ARG A 18 -3.84 -12.90 5.84
C ARG A 18 -2.58 -12.73 4.99
N THR A 19 -2.16 -13.81 4.33
CA THR A 19 -1.08 -13.77 3.31
C THR A 19 -1.52 -12.91 2.13
N PRO A 20 -0.74 -11.90 1.68
CA PRO A 20 -1.07 -11.10 0.51
C PRO A 20 -1.31 -11.95 -0.74
N THR A 21 -2.16 -11.45 -1.63
CA THR A 21 -2.23 -11.94 -3.01
C THR A 21 -1.00 -11.43 -3.77
N THR A 22 -0.68 -12.08 -4.89
CA THR A 22 0.37 -11.61 -5.81
C THR A 22 0.11 -10.17 -6.29
N TYR A 23 -1.15 -9.79 -6.48
CA TYR A 23 -1.49 -8.42 -6.85
C TYR A 23 -1.17 -7.42 -5.72
N GLU A 24 -1.53 -7.75 -4.47
CA GLU A 24 -1.23 -6.92 -3.29
C GLU A 24 0.30 -6.77 -3.08
N ASP A 25 1.07 -7.84 -3.31
CA ASP A 25 2.54 -7.78 -3.27
C ASP A 25 3.10 -6.86 -4.36
N LEU A 26 2.67 -7.03 -5.62
CA LEU A 26 3.14 -6.21 -6.74
C LEU A 26 2.76 -4.73 -6.60
N LEU A 27 1.57 -4.45 -6.07
CA LEU A 27 1.14 -3.09 -5.76
C LEU A 27 2.03 -2.48 -4.67
N GLY A 28 2.31 -3.24 -3.60
CA GLY A 28 3.23 -2.85 -2.54
C GLY A 28 4.62 -2.51 -3.07
N ASP A 29 5.24 -3.42 -3.83
CA ASP A 29 6.55 -3.23 -4.45
C ASP A 29 6.59 -1.95 -5.32
N ALA A 30 5.54 -1.69 -6.10
CA ALA A 30 5.47 -0.52 -6.96
C ALA A 30 5.37 0.78 -6.15
N ILE A 31 4.58 0.79 -5.07
CA ILE A 31 4.48 1.94 -4.15
C ILE A 31 5.81 2.18 -3.44
N GLU A 32 6.44 1.14 -2.88
CA GLU A 32 7.73 1.24 -2.21
C GLU A 32 8.82 1.80 -3.14
N ARG A 33 8.83 1.33 -4.39
CA ARG A 33 9.77 1.84 -5.41
C ARG A 33 9.55 3.31 -5.74
N ALA A 34 8.30 3.78 -5.82
CA ALA A 34 8.00 5.19 -6.05
C ALA A 34 8.50 6.07 -4.90
N TYR A 35 8.24 5.68 -3.66
CA TYR A 35 8.77 6.38 -2.47
C TYR A 35 10.29 6.35 -2.40
N ALA A 36 10.93 5.22 -2.73
CA ALA A 36 12.39 5.12 -2.81
C ALA A 36 12.99 6.05 -3.88
N ALA A 37 12.22 6.40 -4.91
CA ALA A 37 12.60 7.38 -5.94
C ALA A 37 12.31 8.84 -5.54
N GLY A 38 11.83 9.09 -4.32
CA GLY A 38 11.51 10.43 -3.81
C GLY A 38 10.15 10.98 -4.24
N ILE A 39 9.28 10.12 -4.79
CA ILE A 39 7.92 10.49 -5.18
C ILE A 39 7.02 10.38 -3.95
N HIS A 40 6.61 11.52 -3.41
CA HIS A 40 5.81 11.58 -2.17
C HIS A 40 4.45 12.27 -2.34
N ASP A 41 4.14 12.73 -3.55
CA ASP A 41 2.81 13.25 -3.89
C ASP A 41 2.00 12.20 -4.67
N LEU A 42 0.68 12.24 -4.49
CA LEU A 42 -0.21 11.25 -5.08
C LEU A 42 -0.23 11.28 -6.62
N ALA A 43 -0.12 12.45 -7.24
CA ALA A 43 -0.10 12.53 -8.71
C ALA A 43 1.13 11.81 -9.26
N GLY A 44 2.30 12.05 -8.67
CA GLY A 44 3.54 11.36 -9.06
C GLY A 44 3.48 9.85 -8.78
N LEU A 45 2.82 9.42 -7.70
CA LEU A 45 2.64 8.00 -7.41
C LEU A 45 1.78 7.32 -8.49
N VAL A 46 0.68 7.94 -8.88
CA VAL A 46 -0.19 7.45 -9.96
C VAL A 46 0.55 7.37 -11.30
N GLU A 47 1.39 8.37 -11.61
CA GLU A 47 2.25 8.31 -12.79
C GLU A 47 3.26 7.14 -12.72
N ALA A 48 3.89 6.93 -11.57
CA ALA A 48 4.82 5.83 -11.36
C ALA A 48 4.15 4.45 -11.49
N LEU A 49 2.92 4.30 -10.99
CA LEU A 49 2.13 3.07 -11.16
C LEU A 49 1.79 2.82 -12.64
N ASN A 50 1.40 3.85 -13.39
CA ASN A 50 1.16 3.70 -14.81
C ASN A 50 2.44 3.34 -15.60
N GLN A 51 3.59 3.86 -15.19
CA GLN A 51 4.88 3.53 -15.80
C GLN A 51 5.39 2.12 -15.47
N SER A 52 4.99 1.55 -14.32
CA SER A 52 5.36 0.19 -13.94
C SER A 52 4.65 -0.88 -14.78
N GLY A 53 3.56 -0.50 -15.48
CA GLY A 53 2.72 -1.40 -16.25
C GLY A 53 1.73 -2.20 -15.40
N LEU A 54 1.64 -1.92 -14.09
CA LEU A 54 0.63 -2.51 -13.22
C LEU A 54 -0.73 -1.86 -13.50
N ALA A 55 -1.69 -2.62 -14.01
CA ALA A 55 -3.06 -2.13 -14.19
C ALA A 55 -3.80 -2.04 -12.85
N SER A 56 -4.80 -1.16 -12.76
CA SER A 56 -5.75 -1.17 -11.65
C SER A 56 -6.52 -2.50 -11.58
N PRO A 57 -7.23 -2.80 -10.47
CA PRO A 57 -8.10 -3.98 -10.38
C PRO A 57 -9.14 -4.06 -11.49
N SER A 58 -9.60 -2.89 -11.98
CA SER A 58 -10.55 -2.76 -13.08
C SER A 58 -9.91 -2.87 -14.48
N GLY A 59 -8.59 -3.09 -14.55
CA GLY A 59 -7.83 -3.15 -15.80
C GLY A 59 -7.66 -1.78 -16.49
N GLN A 60 -7.96 -0.69 -15.78
CA GLN A 60 -7.84 0.67 -16.29
C GLN A 60 -6.50 1.30 -15.90
N PRO A 61 -6.05 2.35 -16.59
CA PRO A 61 -4.95 3.18 -16.12
C PRO A 61 -5.25 3.75 -14.73
N TRP A 62 -4.22 3.90 -13.91
CA TRP A 62 -4.36 4.50 -12.60
C TRP A 62 -4.77 5.97 -12.72
N THR A 63 -5.76 6.33 -11.90
CA THR A 63 -6.10 7.71 -11.57
C THR A 63 -6.03 7.86 -10.05
N GLU A 64 -5.93 9.10 -9.55
CA GLU A 64 -5.92 9.31 -8.11
C GLU A 64 -7.21 8.84 -7.43
N ALA A 65 -8.33 8.85 -8.13
CA ALA A 65 -9.61 8.38 -7.61
C ALA A 65 -9.60 6.85 -7.44
N LEU A 66 -9.17 6.12 -8.47
CA LEU A 66 -9.03 4.66 -8.43
C LEU A 66 -8.00 4.22 -7.38
N TYR A 67 -6.89 4.94 -7.24
CA TYR A 67 -5.91 4.67 -6.19
C TYR A 67 -6.53 4.79 -4.78
N ARG A 68 -7.26 5.87 -4.51
CA ARG A 68 -7.89 6.07 -3.19
C ARG A 68 -8.95 5.01 -2.89
N GLU A 69 -9.77 4.66 -3.88
CA GLU A 69 -10.78 3.59 -3.76
C GLU A 69 -10.13 2.24 -3.43
N GLU A 70 -9.03 1.93 -4.12
CA GLU A 70 -8.32 0.68 -3.92
C GLU A 70 -7.66 0.60 -2.54
N ILE A 71 -6.92 1.63 -2.14
CA ILE A 71 -6.28 1.65 -0.81
C ILE A 71 -7.33 1.60 0.30
N ALA A 72 -8.48 2.25 0.12
CA ALA A 72 -9.58 2.13 1.08
C ALA A 72 -10.09 0.68 1.15
N THR A 73 -10.27 0.01 0.02
CA THR A 73 -10.73 -1.39 -0.06
C THR A 73 -9.74 -2.35 0.61
N LEU A 74 -8.43 -2.15 0.41
CA LEU A 74 -7.37 -2.99 0.99
C LEU A 74 -7.10 -2.68 2.47
N GLY A 75 -7.46 -1.49 2.95
CA GLY A 75 -7.23 -1.03 4.31
C GLY A 75 -8.28 -1.48 5.33
N HIS A 76 -9.22 -2.35 4.95
CA HIS A 76 -10.31 -2.86 5.79
C HIS A 76 -10.01 -4.19 6.48
#